data_AF-A0A1X1RMZ6-F1
#
_entry.id   AF-A0A1X1RMZ6-F1
#
_cell.length_a   1.000
_cell.length_b   1.000
_cell.length_c   1.000
_cell.angle_alpha   90.00
_cell.angle_beta   90.00
_cell.angle_gamma   90.00
#
_symmetry.space_group_name_H-M   'P 1'
#
loop_
_entity.id
_entity.type
_entity.pdbx_description
1 polymer ?
#
loop_
_entity_poly.entity_id
_entity_poly.type
_entity_poly.pdbx_seq_one_letter_code
_entity_poly.pdbx_strand_id
1 'polypeptide(L)'
;MNSDIHHIAKWAVSQGWRVEDDSKGYTRFHDPHGNYVAAYPATPSNPRRRMHDLLAKLKKAGLTWPAPSKKEQRTQRKRGVT
;
A
#
# COMPACT_ATOMS: atom_id res chain seq x y z
N MET A 1 -12.39 -2.03 4.78
CA MET A 1 -10.95 -2.29 4.48
C MET A 1 -10.58 -3.74 4.77
N ASN A 2 -9.90 -4.45 3.87
CA ASN A 2 -9.47 -5.85 4.13
C ASN A 2 -8.24 -5.89 5.07
N SER A 3 -8.29 -6.72 6.12
CA SER A 3 -7.23 -6.92 7.11
C SER A 3 -5.89 -7.36 6.51
N ASP A 4 -5.92 -8.15 5.42
CA ASP A 4 -4.72 -8.67 4.75
C ASP A 4 -3.83 -7.55 4.20
N ILE A 5 -4.41 -6.43 3.79
CA ILE A 5 -3.68 -5.32 3.15
C ILE A 5 -3.68 -4.05 3.99
N HIS A 6 -4.22 -4.10 5.21
CA HIS A 6 -4.32 -2.95 6.10
C HIS A 6 -2.94 -2.30 6.37
N HIS A 7 -1.90 -3.12 6.53
CA HIS A 7 -0.53 -2.66 6.75
C HIS A 7 0.07 -1.97 5.50
N ILE A 8 -0.19 -2.50 4.30
CA ILE A 8 0.21 -1.89 3.01
C ILE A 8 -0.51 -0.57 2.81
N ALA A 9 -1.81 -0.53 3.06
CA ALA A 9 -2.60 0.66 2.87
C ALA A 9 -2.22 1.78 3.85
N LYS A 10 -2.01 1.46 5.12
CA LYS A 10 -1.53 2.44 6.11
C LYS A 10 -0.19 3.04 5.69
N TRP A 11 0.70 2.22 5.14
CA TRP A 11 1.96 2.69 4.59
C TRP A 11 1.77 3.58 3.35
N ALA A 12 0.94 3.16 2.40
CA ALA A 12 0.62 3.94 1.22
C ALA A 12 0.07 5.33 1.59
N VAL A 13 -0.90 5.38 2.51
CA VAL A 13 -1.45 6.64 3.05
C VAL A 13 -0.35 7.50 3.69
N SER A 14 0.59 6.90 4.43
CA SER A 14 1.74 7.61 4.99
C SER A 14 2.71 8.17 3.93
N GLN A 15 2.66 7.68 2.69
CA GLN A 15 3.44 8.19 1.56
C GLN A 15 2.62 9.16 0.68
N GLY A 16 1.44 9.58 1.14
CA GLY A 16 0.56 10.50 0.41
C GLY A 16 -0.31 9.83 -0.65
N TRP A 17 -0.40 8.50 -0.66
CA TRP A 17 -1.29 7.78 -1.58
C TRP A 17 -2.72 7.82 -1.07
N ARG A 18 -3.68 7.87 -2.00
CA ARG A 18 -5.12 7.78 -1.66
C ARG A 18 -5.56 6.34 -1.75
N VAL A 19 -6.11 5.83 -0.64
CA VAL A 19 -6.64 4.46 -0.56
C VAL A 19 -8.11 4.53 -0.21
N GLU A 20 -8.95 3.88 -1.01
CA GLU A 20 -10.41 3.93 -0.86
C GLU A 20 -10.99 2.52 -0.87
N ASP A 21 -11.96 2.26 0.00
CA ASP A 21 -12.79 1.07 -0.13
C ASP A 21 -14.04 1.35 -0.98
N ASP A 22 -14.38 0.39 -1.82
CA ASP A 22 -15.61 0.38 -2.59
C ASP A 22 -16.66 -0.44 -1.83
N SER A 23 -17.93 -0.04 -1.99
CA SER A 23 -19.14 -0.75 -1.55
C SER A 23 -19.14 -2.25 -1.89
N LYS A 24 -18.43 -2.65 -2.95
CA LYS A 24 -18.27 -4.04 -3.40
C LYS A 24 -17.15 -4.81 -2.67
N GLY A 25 -16.50 -4.20 -1.67
CA GLY A 25 -15.42 -4.79 -0.88
C GLY A 25 -14.01 -4.67 -1.50
N TYR A 26 -13.87 -3.91 -2.58
CA TYR A 26 -12.56 -3.69 -3.20
C TYR A 26 -11.81 -2.58 -2.46
N THR A 27 -10.50 -2.71 -2.30
CA THR A 27 -9.65 -1.61 -1.84
C THR A 27 -8.83 -1.07 -2.99
N ARG A 28 -9.10 0.16 -3.42
CA ARG A 28 -8.46 0.85 -4.53
C ARG A 28 -7.30 1.70 -4.02
N PHE A 29 -6.21 1.69 -4.77
CA PHE A 29 -5.00 2.45 -4.51
C PHE A 29 -4.80 3.43 -5.64
N HIS A 30 -4.70 4.69 -5.27
CA HIS A 30 -4.40 5.81 -6.13
C HIS A 30 -3.04 6.39 -5.73
N ASP A 31 -2.24 6.76 -6.71
CA ASP A 31 -0.97 7.43 -6.46
C ASP A 31 -1.20 8.84 -5.86
N PRO A 32 -0.15 9.53 -5.39
CA PRO A 32 -0.27 10.89 -4.86
C PRO A 32 -0.75 11.92 -5.89
N HIS A 33 -0.70 11.60 -7.18
CA HIS A 33 -1.21 12.43 -8.27
C HIS A 33 -2.71 12.16 -8.56
N GLY A 34 -3.33 11.20 -7.87
CA GLY A 34 -4.73 10.82 -8.03
C GLY A 34 -4.98 9.73 -9.09
N ASN A 35 -3.94 9.22 -9.77
CA ASN A 35 -4.10 8.19 -10.78
C ASN A 35 -4.40 6.84 -10.13
N TYR A 36 -5.36 6.12 -10.69
CA TYR A 36 -5.66 4.76 -10.26
C TYR A 36 -4.52 3.80 -10.63
N VAL A 37 -3.98 3.10 -9.62
CA VAL A 37 -2.86 2.15 -9.80
C VAL A 37 -3.34 0.70 -9.77
N ALA A 38 -4.07 0.32 -8.72
CA ALA A 38 -4.48 -1.06 -8.50
C ALA A 38 -5.66 -1.15 -7.53
N ALA A 39 -6.38 -2.28 -7.58
CA ALA A 39 -7.37 -2.63 -6.57
C ALA A 39 -7.11 -4.03 -6.02
N TYR A 40 -7.34 -4.19 -4.73
CA TYR A 40 -7.37 -5.48 -4.06
C TYR A 40 -8.82 -5.96 -3.96
N PRO A 41 -9.20 -7.07 -4.62
CA PRO A 41 -10.58 -7.54 -4.61
C PRO A 41 -10.94 -8.24 -3.29
N ALA A 42 -12.22 -8.25 -2.92
CA ALA A 42 -12.74 -9.02 -1.77
C ALA A 42 -12.92 -10.53 -2.04
N THR A 43 -12.74 -11.00 -3.27
CA THR A 43 -13.04 -12.39 -3.67
C THR A 43 -12.21 -13.45 -2.94
N PRO A 44 -12.72 -14.70 -2.79
CA PRO A 44 -12.06 -15.77 -2.03
C PRO A 44 -10.84 -16.43 -2.73
N SER A 45 -10.22 -15.77 -3.72
CA SER A 45 -9.07 -16.33 -4.45
C SER A 45 -7.78 -16.34 -3.61
N ASN A 46 -6.73 -17.02 -4.07
CA ASN A 46 -5.46 -17.19 -3.36
C ASN A 46 -4.90 -15.83 -2.88
N PRO A 47 -4.89 -15.56 -1.55
CA PRO A 47 -4.54 -14.25 -1.00
C PRO A 47 -3.07 -13.88 -1.24
N ARG A 48 -2.16 -14.88 -1.27
CA ARG A 48 -0.73 -14.66 -1.55
C ARG A 48 -0.50 -14.10 -2.94
N ARG A 49 -1.15 -14.68 -3.95
CA ARG A 49 -1.01 -14.24 -5.35
C ARG A 49 -1.53 -12.81 -5.53
N ARG A 50 -2.73 -12.52 -5.02
CA ARG A 50 -3.33 -11.18 -5.09
C ARG A 50 -2.46 -10.11 -4.41
N MET A 51 -1.88 -10.44 -3.26
CA MET A 51 -0.98 -9.53 -2.57
C MET A 51 0.29 -9.29 -3.37
N HIS A 52 0.87 -10.33 -3.97
CA HIS A 52 2.01 -10.19 -4.87
C HIS A 52 1.71 -9.31 -6.08
N ASP A 53 0.57 -9.52 -6.73
CA ASP A 53 0.14 -8.74 -7.90
C ASP A 53 -0.09 -7.26 -7.53
N LEU A 54 -0.72 -7.01 -6.38
CA LEU A 54 -0.91 -5.66 -5.83
C LEU A 54 0.45 -4.99 -5.59
N LEU A 55 1.35 -5.67 -4.86
CA LEU A 55 2.66 -5.12 -4.53
C LEU A 55 3.51 -4.86 -5.77
N ALA A 56 3.46 -5.73 -6.77
CA ALA A 56 4.16 -5.51 -8.04
C ALA A 56 3.67 -4.22 -8.72
N LYS A 57 2.36 -3.98 -8.76
CA LYS A 57 1.78 -2.75 -9.33
C LYS A 57 2.15 -1.51 -8.52
N LEU A 58 2.03 -1.58 -7.20
CA LEU A 58 2.37 -0.47 -6.30
C LEU A 58 3.86 -0.10 -6.41
N LYS A 59 4.76 -1.09 -6.42
CA LYS A 59 6.19 -0.86 -6.64
C LYS A 59 6.49 -0.22 -7.98
N LYS A 60 5.84 -0.71 -9.05
CA LYS A 60 5.97 -0.14 -10.40
C LYS A 60 5.52 1.32 -10.45
N ALA A 61 4.49 1.67 -9.69
CA ALA A 61 3.98 3.03 -9.57
C ALA A 61 4.72 3.89 -8.52
N GLY A 62 5.84 3.39 -7.97
CA GLY A 62 6.73 4.18 -7.11
C GLY A 62 6.48 4.06 -5.61
N LEU A 63 5.58 3.16 -5.17
CA LEU A 63 5.46 2.88 -3.73
C LEU A 63 6.66 2.07 -3.27
N THR A 64 7.51 2.69 -2.44
CA THR A 64 8.63 2.00 -1.80
C THR A 64 8.10 0.95 -0.81
N TRP A 65 8.21 -0.33 -1.15
CA TRP A 65 7.79 -1.48 -0.34
C TRP A 65 8.85 -2.60 -0.33
N PRO A 66 9.15 -3.28 0.78
CA PRO A 66 8.51 -3.22 2.10
C PRO A 66 8.71 -1.88 2.81
N ALA A 67 7.75 -1.52 3.68
CA ALA A 67 7.98 -0.43 4.61
C ALA A 67 9.26 -0.75 5.42
N PRO A 68 10.18 0.22 5.61
CA PRO A 68 11.40 0.00 6.39
C PRO A 68 11.03 -0.55 7.77
N SER A 69 11.82 -1.48 8.31
CA SER A 69 11.53 -2.09 9.61
C SER A 69 11.42 -1.01 10.69
N LYS A 70 10.69 -1.28 11.79
CA LYS A 70 10.49 -0.31 12.89
C LYS A 70 11.83 0.29 13.40
N LYS A 71 12.91 -0.51 13.34
CA LYS A 71 14.29 -0.06 13.62
C LYS A 71 14.80 0.95 12.59
N GLU A 72 14.61 0.68 11.30
CA GLU A 72 15.04 1.54 10.20
C GLU A 72 14.21 2.84 10.14
N GLN A 73 12.90 2.79 10.41
CA GLN A 73 12.07 3.98 10.57
C GLN A 73 12.55 4.88 11.72
N ARG A 74 12.95 4.29 12.86
CA ARG A 74 13.53 5.03 13.98
C ARG A 74 14.88 5.65 13.61
N THR A 75 15.70 4.94 12.85
CA THR A 75 16.97 5.47 12.32
C THR A 75 16.74 6.61 11.34
N GLN A 76 15.76 6.52 10.43
CA GLN A 76 15.41 7.61 9.51
C GLN A 76 14.90 8.85 10.26
N ARG A 77 14.06 8.68 11.29
CA ARG A 77 13.64 9.79 12.18
C ARG A 77 14.81 10.42 12.95
N LYS A 78 15.79 9.62 13.36
CA LYS A 78 17.00 10.10 14.05
C LYS A 78 18.02 10.73 13.10
N ARG A 79 17.97 10.40 11.81
CA ARG A 79 18.89 10.89 10.78
C ARG A 79 18.52 12.26 10.21
N GLY A 80 17.49 12.93 10.75
CA GLY A 80 17.23 14.36 10.56
C GLY A 80 17.50 14.84 9.14
N VAL A 81 16.49 14.80 8.28
CA VAL A 81 16.45 15.77 7.19
C VAL A 81 16.50 17.14 7.86
N THR A 82 17.66 17.80 7.75
CA THR A 82 17.87 19.22 8.01
C THR A 82 16.93 20.05 7.17
#